data_AF-A0A2H9NA47-F1
#
_entry.id   AF-A0A2H9NA47-F1
#
_cell.length_a   1.000
_cell.length_b   1.000
_cell.length_c   1.000
_cell.angle_alpha   90.00
_cell.angle_beta   90.00
_cell.angle_gamma   90.00
#
_symmetry.space_group_name_H-M   'P 1'
#
loop_
_entity.id
_entity.type
_entity.pdbx_description
1 polymer ?
#
loop_
_entity_poly.entity_id
_entity_poly.type
_entity_poly.pdbx_seq_one_letter_code
_entity_poly.pdbx_strand_id
1 'polypeptide(L)'
;MAQKRLDEFSRREAKPSEEIEAKTLPFTEAITKERKTRPFPPLAPKNLPPSYFVSATYDGKAKKALIKLYEPVSGQIYFWLDNTGHKPYCLTNLSPIELEKITRLMQHPGFDHFEIVDKFDPLLNKNVKVTSVIATDPLAIGGRPTGCIRDIIIEDYPKVAETPIVQEPKVWESKIKYYQCYIYDRELLPGMIYEVKDSKLVLKNMEETEKIVKQIQKTFEDAPNEEQQFIEQWAKLLEYPAPKFLCVALDIEVYTPIPTRMPDPREAAYQVVCASLYGSDGQKKVLLLEREGVREGTEHPPADVVLEYFPSEEKLIRAVFGALWSYPFVITF
;
A
#
# COMPACT_ATOMS: atom_id res chain seq x y z
N MET A 1 -16.41 -20.03 -1.87
CA MET A 1 -17.08 -19.46 -3.05
C MET A 1 -16.18 -18.35 -3.60
N ALA A 2 -15.86 -18.38 -4.88
CA ALA A 2 -14.90 -17.44 -5.50
C ALA A 2 -15.51 -16.03 -5.63
N GLN A 3 -14.74 -15.02 -5.26
CA GLN A 3 -15.11 -13.61 -5.29
C GLN A 3 -15.10 -13.10 -6.74
N LYS A 4 -16.26 -12.68 -7.26
CA LYS A 4 -16.39 -12.13 -8.61
C LYS A 4 -15.92 -10.67 -8.65
N ARG A 5 -15.30 -10.26 -9.76
CA ARG A 5 -14.82 -8.89 -9.95
C ARG A 5 -15.91 -8.00 -10.57
N LEU A 6 -15.81 -6.69 -10.32
CA LEU A 6 -16.82 -5.68 -10.69
C LEU A 6 -17.07 -5.60 -12.21
N ASP A 7 -16.06 -5.91 -13.02
CA ASP A 7 -16.09 -5.95 -14.49
C ASP A 7 -16.99 -7.06 -15.05
N GLU A 8 -17.31 -8.08 -14.25
CA GLU A 8 -18.19 -9.18 -14.66
C GLU A 8 -19.68 -8.79 -14.74
N PHE A 9 -20.08 -7.66 -14.18
CA PHE A 9 -21.47 -7.18 -14.19
C PHE A 9 -21.82 -6.30 -15.40
N SER A 10 -20.85 -5.93 -16.24
CA SER A 10 -21.04 -4.92 -17.29
C SER A 10 -21.58 -5.44 -18.63
N ARG A 11 -22.03 -6.70 -18.73
CA ARG A 11 -22.58 -7.26 -19.98
C ARG A 11 -24.11 -7.25 -19.98
N ARG A 12 -24.69 -6.07 -20.16
CA ARG A 12 -26.03 -5.94 -20.76
C ARG A 12 -25.95 -4.89 -21.85
N GLU A 13 -26.13 -5.33 -23.10
CA GLU A 13 -26.31 -4.43 -24.23
C GLU A 13 -27.55 -3.57 -24.00
N ALA A 14 -27.35 -2.30 -23.69
CA ALA A 14 -28.41 -1.31 -23.62
C ALA A 14 -28.73 -0.83 -25.04
N LYS A 15 -30.00 -0.92 -25.45
CA LYS A 15 -30.50 -0.28 -26.66
C LYS A 15 -30.45 1.26 -26.49
N PRO A 16 -30.24 2.04 -27.57
CA PRO A 16 -30.12 3.48 -27.45
C PRO A 16 -31.48 4.10 -27.13
N SER A 17 -31.60 4.74 -25.97
CA SER A 17 -32.71 5.63 -25.65
C SER A 17 -32.31 7.07 -25.97
N GLU A 18 -33.19 7.79 -26.65
CA GLU A 18 -33.03 9.16 -27.14
C GLU A 18 -32.44 10.13 -26.11
N GLU A 19 -31.44 10.89 -26.54
CA GLU A 19 -30.76 11.92 -25.75
C GLU A 19 -31.74 13.05 -25.39
N ILE A 20 -32.15 13.10 -24.13
CA ILE A 20 -32.57 14.36 -23.52
C ILE A 20 -31.29 15.01 -23.01
N GLU A 21 -30.88 16.12 -23.64
CA GLU A 21 -29.78 16.96 -23.22
C GLU A 21 -29.94 17.34 -21.74
N ALA A 22 -29.27 16.60 -20.87
CA ALA A 22 -29.13 16.93 -19.47
C ALA A 22 -28.18 18.12 -19.39
N LYS A 23 -28.68 19.29 -18.93
CA LYS A 23 -27.85 20.45 -18.63
C LYS A 23 -26.71 20.04 -17.68
N THR A 24 -25.50 19.96 -18.21
CA THR A 24 -24.27 19.78 -17.44
C THR A 24 -24.05 20.98 -16.54
N LEU A 25 -23.85 20.72 -15.25
CA LEU A 25 -23.63 21.77 -14.24
C LEU A 25 -22.18 22.30 -14.31
N PRO A 26 -21.94 23.58 -13.98
CA PRO A 26 -20.64 24.25 -14.21
C PRO A 26 -19.43 23.60 -13.51
N PHE A 27 -19.64 22.88 -12.41
CA PHE A 27 -18.57 22.25 -11.64
C PHE A 27 -18.11 20.90 -12.22
N THR A 28 -19.03 20.12 -12.80
CA THR A 28 -18.65 18.90 -13.52
C THR A 28 -17.83 19.24 -14.76
N GLU A 29 -18.08 20.39 -15.41
CA GLU A 29 -17.24 20.93 -16.49
C GLU A 29 -15.86 21.41 -16.03
N ALA A 30 -15.76 22.07 -14.88
CA ALA A 30 -14.47 22.50 -14.32
C ALA A 30 -13.57 21.31 -13.95
N ILE A 31 -14.15 20.23 -13.40
CA ILE A 31 -13.44 18.98 -13.11
C ILE A 31 -13.14 18.19 -14.39
N THR A 32 -13.99 18.25 -15.42
CA THR A 32 -13.73 17.52 -16.69
C THR A 32 -12.76 18.22 -17.63
N LYS A 33 -12.67 19.56 -17.64
CA LYS A 33 -11.76 20.28 -18.55
C LYS A 33 -10.28 20.09 -18.24
N GLU A 34 -9.89 19.78 -17.00
CA GLU A 34 -8.49 19.44 -16.65
C GLU A 34 -8.17 17.93 -16.66
N ARG A 35 -9.16 17.07 -16.94
CA ARG A 35 -8.97 15.60 -17.01
C ARG A 35 -8.25 15.19 -18.29
N LYS A 36 -6.96 15.52 -18.40
CA LYS A 36 -6.05 14.67 -19.17
C LYS A 36 -6.06 13.29 -18.51
N THR A 37 -6.30 12.24 -19.29
CA THR A 37 -6.20 10.84 -18.90
C THR A 37 -4.80 10.56 -18.34
N ARG A 38 -4.60 10.77 -17.03
CA ARG A 38 -3.34 10.45 -16.37
C ARG A 38 -3.26 8.92 -16.25
N PRO A 39 -2.15 8.29 -16.65
CA PRO A 39 -1.97 6.87 -16.43
C PRO A 39 -2.05 6.59 -14.93
N PHE A 40 -2.86 5.60 -14.54
CA PHE A 40 -2.98 5.14 -13.16
C PHE A 40 -2.36 3.74 -13.03
N PRO A 41 -1.51 3.50 -12.02
CA PRO A 41 -1.04 4.45 -11.01
C PRO A 41 -0.07 5.51 -11.60
N PRO A 42 -0.03 6.74 -11.06
CA PRO A 42 0.93 7.75 -11.47
C PRO A 42 2.35 7.34 -11.05
N LEU A 43 3.14 6.87 -12.01
CA LEU A 43 4.54 6.50 -11.75
C LEU A 43 5.38 7.72 -11.39
N ALA A 44 6.33 7.54 -10.47
CA ALA A 44 7.28 8.57 -10.11
C ALA A 44 8.13 8.95 -11.35
N PRO A 45 8.28 10.26 -11.65
CA PRO A 45 9.19 10.71 -12.69
C PRO A 45 10.65 10.40 -12.33
N LYS A 46 11.54 10.51 -13.32
CA LYS A 46 13.00 10.35 -13.10
C LYS A 46 13.53 11.27 -12.00
N ASN A 47 12.97 12.47 -11.90
CA ASN A 47 13.29 13.44 -10.87
C ASN A 47 11.98 13.86 -10.19
N LEU A 48 11.78 13.40 -8.95
CA LEU A 48 10.63 13.74 -8.12
C LEU A 48 11.13 14.60 -6.95
N PRO A 49 10.52 15.76 -6.68
CA PRO A 49 10.88 16.60 -5.53
C PRO A 49 10.64 15.87 -4.20
N PRO A 50 11.10 16.45 -3.07
CA PRO A 50 10.93 15.88 -1.74
C PRO A 50 9.49 15.44 -1.48
N SER A 51 9.31 14.16 -1.20
CA SER A 51 8.04 13.46 -1.08
C SER A 51 8.11 12.47 0.08
N TYR A 52 7.00 12.33 0.80
CA TYR A 52 6.91 11.49 1.99
C TYR A 52 6.69 10.03 1.63
N PHE A 53 7.49 9.14 2.20
CA PHE A 53 7.29 7.70 2.06
C PHE A 53 6.09 7.25 2.89
N VAL A 54 4.92 7.13 2.27
CA VAL A 54 3.65 6.86 2.98
C VAL A 54 3.23 5.40 3.00
N SER A 55 3.69 4.58 2.04
CA SER A 55 3.32 3.16 1.98
C SER A 55 4.22 2.40 1.01
N ALA A 56 4.43 1.11 1.24
CA ALA A 56 5.07 0.21 0.29
C ALA A 56 4.19 -1.01 0.00
N THR A 57 4.37 -1.59 -1.17
CA THR A 57 3.72 -2.81 -1.59
C THR A 57 4.59 -3.57 -2.60
N TYR A 58 4.05 -4.61 -3.21
CA TYR A 58 4.69 -5.37 -4.27
C TYR A 58 3.85 -5.30 -5.54
N ASP A 59 4.47 -4.90 -6.65
CA ASP A 59 3.85 -4.99 -7.97
C ASP A 59 4.14 -6.37 -8.57
N GLY A 60 3.10 -7.22 -8.64
CA GLY A 60 3.23 -8.58 -9.17
C GLY A 60 3.45 -8.66 -10.69
N LYS A 61 3.09 -7.62 -11.45
CA LYS A 61 3.32 -7.57 -12.90
C LYS A 61 4.77 -7.19 -13.19
N ALA A 62 5.27 -6.17 -12.51
CA ALA A 62 6.66 -5.71 -12.61
C ALA A 62 7.65 -6.58 -11.82
N LYS A 63 7.14 -7.44 -10.93
CA LYS A 63 7.88 -8.29 -9.98
C LYS A 63 8.85 -7.50 -9.11
N LYS A 64 8.41 -6.35 -8.59
CA LYS A 64 9.26 -5.38 -7.90
C LYS A 64 8.57 -4.81 -6.66
N ALA A 65 9.37 -4.41 -5.68
CA ALA A 65 8.87 -3.57 -4.60
C ALA A 65 8.40 -2.22 -5.17
N LEU A 66 7.36 -1.67 -4.58
CA LEU A 66 6.69 -0.46 -5.04
C LEU A 66 6.48 0.49 -3.86
N ILE A 67 7.10 1.66 -3.91
CA ILE A 67 6.99 2.69 -2.88
C ILE A 67 6.00 3.76 -3.33
N LYS A 68 5.10 4.15 -2.43
CA LYS A 68 4.18 5.26 -2.60
C LYS A 68 4.75 6.49 -1.90
N LEU A 69 4.94 7.55 -2.67
CA LEU A 69 5.54 8.81 -2.27
C LEU A 69 4.49 9.91 -2.36
N TYR A 70 4.11 10.51 -1.23
CA TYR A 70 3.21 11.66 -1.20
C TYR A 70 4.00 12.95 -1.40
N GLU A 71 3.78 13.63 -2.51
CA GLU A 71 4.41 14.92 -2.80
C GLU A 71 3.51 16.05 -2.26
N PRO A 72 3.98 16.81 -1.25
CA PRO A 72 3.11 17.71 -0.46
C PRO A 72 2.65 18.96 -1.23
N VAL A 73 3.38 19.43 -2.24
CA VAL A 73 3.02 20.66 -2.98
C VAL A 73 1.89 20.40 -3.96
N SER A 74 1.98 19.32 -4.73
CA SER A 74 0.94 18.90 -5.68
C SER A 74 -0.21 18.15 -5.01
N GLY A 75 -0.01 17.64 -3.79
CA GLY A 75 -1.01 16.84 -3.09
C GLY A 75 -1.29 15.51 -3.78
N GLN A 76 -0.29 14.90 -4.42
CA GLN A 76 -0.44 13.65 -5.18
C GLN A 76 0.43 12.54 -4.61
N ILE A 77 0.00 11.29 -4.79
CA ILE A 77 0.84 10.11 -4.51
C ILE A 77 1.48 9.65 -5.82
N TYR A 78 2.79 9.47 -5.82
CA TYR A 78 3.58 8.90 -6.90
C TYR A 78 4.06 7.49 -6.54
N PHE A 79 4.18 6.65 -7.56
CA PHE A 79 4.51 5.24 -7.44
C PHE A 79 5.92 4.98 -7.98
N TRP A 80 6.89 4.76 -7.10
CA TRP A 80 8.28 4.46 -7.45
C TRP A 80 8.52 2.94 -7.41
N LEU A 81 8.94 2.38 -8.54
CA LEU A 81 9.27 0.96 -8.66
C LEU A 81 10.74 0.72 -8.35
N ASP A 82 11.02 -0.36 -7.62
CA ASP A 82 12.38 -0.76 -7.32
C ASP A 82 13.25 -0.95 -8.58
N ASN A 83 14.49 -0.49 -8.48
CA ASN A 83 15.51 -0.64 -9.50
C ASN A 83 16.82 -1.22 -8.96
N THR A 84 16.85 -1.76 -7.74
CA THR A 84 18.05 -2.42 -7.19
C THR A 84 18.13 -3.90 -7.47
N GLY A 85 17.05 -4.51 -7.97
CA GLY A 85 17.02 -5.94 -8.27
C GLY A 85 16.86 -6.81 -7.03
N HIS A 86 16.34 -6.23 -5.94
CA HIS A 86 16.03 -6.97 -4.73
C HIS A 86 14.99 -8.06 -5.04
N LYS A 87 15.18 -9.26 -4.47
CA LYS A 87 14.30 -10.42 -4.69
C LYS A 87 13.78 -10.99 -3.36
N PRO A 88 12.60 -11.63 -3.36
CA PRO A 88 12.11 -12.35 -2.19
C PRO A 88 13.03 -13.50 -1.81
N TYR A 89 13.16 -13.78 -0.51
CA TYR A 89 13.97 -14.88 -0.03
C TYR A 89 13.45 -15.46 1.30
N CYS A 90 13.99 -16.61 1.70
CA CYS A 90 13.97 -17.08 3.08
C CYS A 90 15.34 -17.65 3.46
N LEU A 91 15.63 -17.76 4.75
CA LEU A 91 16.91 -18.26 5.24
C LEU A 91 16.78 -19.68 5.78
N THR A 92 17.83 -20.48 5.71
CA THR A 92 17.87 -21.84 6.26
C THR A 92 19.26 -22.22 6.79
N ASN A 93 19.30 -23.15 7.76
CA ASN A 93 20.54 -23.72 8.30
C ASN A 93 21.15 -24.79 7.39
N LEU A 94 20.43 -25.20 6.35
CA LEU A 94 20.89 -26.18 5.38
C LEU A 94 21.87 -25.54 4.39
N SER A 95 22.91 -26.26 4.03
CA SER A 95 23.85 -25.84 2.98
C SER A 95 23.21 -25.94 1.58
N PRO A 96 23.74 -25.23 0.57
CA PRO A 96 23.26 -25.37 -0.81
C PRO A 96 23.27 -26.82 -1.31
N ILE A 97 24.32 -27.59 -0.98
CA ILE A 97 24.46 -29.00 -1.38
C ILE A 97 23.34 -29.86 -0.80
N GLU A 98 22.94 -29.60 0.44
CA GLU A 98 21.83 -30.29 1.09
C GLU A 98 20.48 -29.93 0.46
N LEU A 99 20.28 -28.66 0.11
CA LEU A 99 19.07 -28.16 -0.53
C LEU A 99 18.93 -28.68 -1.96
N GLU A 100 20.02 -28.84 -2.70
CA GLU A 100 20.04 -29.39 -4.07
C GLU A 100 19.50 -30.84 -4.14
N LYS A 101 19.58 -31.59 -3.04
CA LYS A 101 18.99 -32.94 -2.94
C LYS A 101 17.46 -32.92 -2.92
N ILE A 102 16.84 -31.78 -2.62
CA ILE A 102 15.38 -31.64 -2.56
C ILE A 102 14.85 -31.35 -3.97
N THR A 103 14.55 -32.41 -4.73
CA THR A 103 14.06 -32.30 -6.12
C THR A 103 12.87 -31.34 -6.27
N ARG A 104 11.91 -31.38 -5.33
CA ARG A 104 10.72 -30.51 -5.35
C ARG A 104 11.08 -29.03 -5.20
N LEU A 105 12.15 -28.70 -4.48
CA LEU A 105 12.66 -27.33 -4.35
C LEU A 105 13.34 -26.88 -5.63
N MET A 106 14.25 -27.69 -6.17
CA MET A 106 15.00 -27.37 -7.39
C MET A 106 14.11 -27.22 -8.63
N GLN A 107 12.98 -27.93 -8.65
CA GLN A 107 11.98 -27.83 -9.72
C GLN A 107 10.85 -26.84 -9.42
N HIS A 108 10.90 -26.14 -8.28
CA HIS A 108 9.86 -25.21 -7.90
C HIS A 108 9.87 -24.01 -8.87
N PRO A 109 8.73 -23.64 -9.51
CA PRO A 109 8.70 -22.60 -10.54
C PRO A 109 9.08 -21.20 -10.03
N GLY A 110 8.96 -21.00 -8.72
CA GLY A 110 9.34 -19.77 -8.06
C GLY A 110 10.78 -19.77 -7.50
N PHE A 111 11.52 -20.87 -7.57
CA PHE A 111 12.92 -20.92 -7.15
C PHE A 111 13.81 -20.17 -8.15
N ASP A 112 14.80 -19.42 -7.66
CA ASP A 112 15.74 -18.66 -8.48
C ASP A 112 17.16 -19.20 -8.30
N HIS A 113 17.76 -19.05 -7.12
CA HIS A 113 19.07 -19.59 -6.77
C HIS A 113 19.31 -19.58 -5.25
N PHE A 114 20.48 -20.06 -4.82
CA PHE A 114 20.96 -19.97 -3.44
C PHE A 114 22.07 -18.93 -3.30
N GLU A 115 22.07 -18.20 -2.18
CA GLU A 115 23.15 -17.32 -1.78
C GLU A 115 23.59 -17.68 -0.35
N ILE A 116 24.89 -17.57 -0.04
CA ILE A 116 25.37 -17.70 1.34
C ILE A 116 25.50 -16.29 1.91
N VAL A 117 24.80 -16.02 3.01
CA VAL A 117 24.79 -14.71 3.67
C VAL A 117 25.29 -14.81 5.10
N ASP A 118 26.01 -13.78 5.54
CA ASP A 118 26.40 -13.62 6.92
C ASP A 118 25.24 -12.99 7.72
N LYS A 119 24.86 -13.64 8.82
CA LYS A 119 23.84 -13.16 9.76
C LYS A 119 24.39 -13.22 11.18
N PHE A 120 23.88 -12.39 12.06
CA PHE A 120 24.22 -12.43 13.48
C PHE A 120 23.24 -13.35 14.22
N ASP A 121 23.76 -14.31 14.98
CA ASP A 121 22.98 -15.14 15.90
C ASP A 121 22.98 -14.48 17.29
N PRO A 122 21.84 -13.90 17.74
CA PRO A 122 21.78 -13.20 19.01
C PRO A 122 21.91 -14.12 20.23
N LEU A 123 21.57 -15.41 20.10
CA LEU A 123 21.65 -16.36 21.21
C LEU A 123 23.09 -16.79 21.47
N LEU A 124 23.87 -16.93 20.40
CA LEU A 124 25.27 -17.34 20.47
C LEU A 124 26.25 -16.16 20.42
N ASN A 125 25.74 -14.93 20.26
CA ASN A 125 26.50 -13.70 20.14
C ASN A 125 27.64 -13.81 19.12
N LYS A 126 27.33 -14.34 17.92
CA LYS A 126 28.33 -14.55 16.87
C LYS A 126 27.73 -14.44 15.48
N ASN A 127 28.57 -14.11 14.50
CA ASN A 127 28.20 -14.20 13.10
C ASN A 127 28.17 -15.67 12.66
N VAL A 128 27.12 -16.02 11.90
CA VAL A 128 26.88 -17.33 11.32
C VAL A 128 26.64 -17.18 9.82
N LYS A 129 27.09 -18.15 9.04
CA LYS A 129 26.74 -18.26 7.63
C LYS A 129 25.48 -19.09 7.50
N VAL A 130 24.48 -18.54 6.82
CA VAL A 130 23.22 -19.22 6.51
C VAL A 130 22.97 -19.18 5.01
N THR A 131 22.17 -20.12 4.52
CA THR A 131 21.79 -20.13 3.10
C THR A 131 20.51 -19.32 2.93
N SER A 132 20.56 -18.33 2.06
CA SER A 132 19.39 -17.62 1.54
C SER A 132 18.88 -18.33 0.29
N VAL A 133 17.60 -18.69 0.29
CA VAL A 133 16.90 -19.28 -0.85
C VAL A 133 16.15 -18.17 -1.56
N ILE A 134 16.68 -17.73 -2.70
CA ILE A 134 16.14 -16.64 -3.49
C ILE A 134 15.00 -17.16 -4.37
N ALA A 135 13.91 -16.40 -4.43
CA ALA A 135 12.73 -16.70 -5.22
C ALA A 135 12.39 -15.60 -6.22
N THR A 136 11.60 -15.95 -7.24
CA THR A 136 11.16 -15.01 -8.28
C THR A 136 9.91 -14.21 -7.89
N ASP A 137 9.18 -14.66 -6.87
CA ASP A 137 8.00 -13.97 -6.34
C ASP A 137 7.75 -14.28 -4.84
N PRO A 138 7.09 -13.39 -4.09
CA PRO A 138 6.83 -13.60 -2.66
C PRO A 138 5.93 -14.78 -2.33
N LEU A 139 5.02 -15.17 -3.24
CA LEU A 139 4.11 -16.29 -3.01
C LEU A 139 4.86 -17.62 -3.00
N ALA A 140 5.95 -17.72 -3.77
CA ALA A 140 6.84 -18.88 -3.79
C ALA A 140 7.50 -19.15 -2.43
N ILE A 141 7.81 -18.12 -1.63
CA ILE A 141 8.44 -18.29 -0.32
C ILE A 141 7.46 -18.84 0.71
N GLY A 142 6.27 -18.24 0.83
CA GLY A 142 5.32 -18.60 1.89
C GLY A 142 3.92 -18.02 1.76
N GLY A 143 3.54 -17.54 0.57
CA GLY A 143 2.27 -16.83 0.36
C GLY A 143 1.10 -17.72 -0.06
N ARG A 144 1.32 -19.02 -0.28
CA ARG A 144 0.27 -20.02 -0.53
C ARG A 144 0.02 -20.89 0.70
N PRO A 145 -1.17 -21.52 0.82
CA PRO A 145 -1.47 -22.41 1.94
C PRO A 145 -0.51 -23.61 2.06
N THR A 146 -0.05 -24.15 0.92
CA THR A 146 0.86 -25.29 0.85
C THR A 146 1.76 -25.21 -0.38
N GLY A 147 2.83 -26.00 -0.37
CA GLY A 147 3.73 -26.15 -1.53
C GLY A 147 4.64 -24.94 -1.77
N CYS A 148 4.81 -24.06 -0.78
CA CYS A 148 5.79 -22.99 -0.85
C CYS A 148 7.18 -23.52 -0.52
N ILE A 149 8.23 -22.81 -0.94
CA ILE A 149 9.63 -23.14 -0.68
C ILE A 149 9.88 -23.41 0.81
N ARG A 150 9.34 -22.60 1.72
CA ARG A 150 9.52 -22.82 3.17
C ARG A 150 8.95 -24.16 3.66
N ASP A 151 7.79 -24.57 3.11
CA ASP A 151 7.11 -25.79 3.50
C ASP A 151 7.87 -26.99 2.90
N ILE A 152 8.31 -26.84 1.64
CA ILE A 152 9.09 -27.85 0.93
C ILE A 152 10.38 -28.20 1.67
N ILE A 153 11.13 -27.19 2.13
CA ILE A 153 12.38 -27.40 2.87
C ILE A 153 12.12 -28.22 4.15
N ILE A 154 11.07 -27.90 4.90
CA ILE A 154 10.75 -28.58 6.16
C ILE A 154 10.24 -30.00 5.91
N GLU A 155 9.37 -30.19 4.92
CA GLU A 155 8.69 -31.47 4.65
C GLU A 155 9.60 -32.51 3.97
N ASP A 156 10.48 -32.08 3.07
CA ASP A 156 11.20 -32.99 2.19
C ASP A 156 12.64 -33.23 2.56
N TYR A 157 13.31 -32.27 3.21
CA TYR A 157 14.68 -32.46 3.66
C TYR A 157 14.86 -33.74 4.52
N PRO A 158 13.98 -34.05 5.50
CA PRO A 158 14.12 -35.28 6.30
C PRO A 158 14.08 -36.58 5.48
N LYS A 159 13.49 -36.55 4.29
CA LYS A 159 13.35 -37.72 3.40
C LYS A 159 14.58 -37.97 2.54
N VAL A 160 15.41 -36.94 2.34
CA VAL A 160 16.61 -36.99 1.48
C VAL A 160 17.91 -36.92 2.28
N ALA A 161 17.83 -36.78 3.60
CA ALA A 161 18.98 -36.82 4.50
C ALA A 161 19.55 -38.26 4.57
N GLU A 162 20.82 -38.43 4.21
CA GLU A 162 21.51 -39.73 4.11
C GLU A 162 21.94 -40.31 5.48
N THR A 163 21.97 -39.49 6.52
CA THR A 163 22.41 -39.84 7.88
C THR A 163 21.28 -39.60 8.88
N PRO A 164 21.34 -40.14 10.12
CA PRO A 164 20.48 -39.65 11.19
C PRO A 164 20.55 -38.12 11.22
N ILE A 165 19.40 -37.45 11.18
CA ILE A 165 19.31 -35.99 11.06
C ILE A 165 20.16 -35.36 12.16
N VAL A 166 21.32 -34.82 11.79
CA VAL A 166 22.25 -34.18 12.74
C VAL A 166 21.64 -32.86 13.24
N GLN A 167 20.84 -32.22 12.40
CA GLN A 167 20.14 -30.97 12.71
C GLN A 167 18.77 -30.92 12.04
N GLU A 168 17.73 -30.53 12.79
CA GLU A 168 16.42 -30.29 12.21
C GLU A 168 16.46 -29.13 11.20
N PRO A 169 15.74 -29.23 10.06
CA PRO A 169 15.67 -28.14 9.10
C PRO A 169 14.91 -26.96 9.69
N LYS A 170 15.54 -25.79 9.69
CA LYS A 170 14.94 -24.53 10.15
C LYS A 170 14.85 -23.57 8.98
N VAL A 171 13.71 -22.89 8.87
CA VAL A 171 13.51 -21.83 7.89
C VAL A 171 13.15 -20.54 8.62
N TRP A 172 13.93 -19.50 8.42
CA TRP A 172 13.75 -18.18 9.03
C TRP A 172 13.36 -17.12 8.00
N GLU A 173 12.85 -15.99 8.50
CA GLU A 173 12.39 -14.83 7.70
C GLU A 173 11.29 -15.16 6.64
N SER A 174 10.77 -16.39 6.61
CA SER A 174 9.80 -16.90 5.62
C SER A 174 8.32 -16.52 5.86
N LYS A 175 8.08 -15.68 6.86
CA LYS A 175 6.75 -15.16 7.24
C LYS A 175 6.67 -13.63 7.20
N ILE A 176 7.73 -12.97 6.77
CA ILE A 176 7.78 -11.51 6.61
C ILE A 176 7.18 -11.16 5.25
N LYS A 177 6.34 -10.13 5.18
CA LYS A 177 5.80 -9.69 3.88
C LYS A 177 6.96 -9.11 3.06
N TYR A 178 7.00 -9.43 1.76
CA TYR A 178 8.14 -9.05 0.93
C TYR A 178 8.49 -7.56 0.94
N TYR A 179 7.50 -6.66 0.88
CA TYR A 179 7.78 -5.23 0.94
C TYR A 179 8.40 -4.80 2.28
N GLN A 180 8.17 -5.55 3.37
CA GLN A 180 8.81 -5.30 4.66
C GLN A 180 10.26 -5.77 4.64
N CYS A 181 10.54 -6.97 4.09
CA CYS A 181 11.93 -7.41 3.84
C CYS A 181 12.68 -6.33 3.04
N TYR A 182 12.10 -5.89 1.93
CA TYR A 182 12.67 -4.84 1.11
C TYR A 182 12.95 -3.54 1.89
N ILE A 183 12.03 -3.11 2.77
CA ILE A 183 12.26 -1.93 3.63
C ILE A 183 13.44 -2.15 4.58
N TYR A 184 13.52 -3.33 5.21
CA TYR A 184 14.58 -3.67 6.15
C TYR A 184 15.95 -3.75 5.46
N ASP A 185 16.04 -4.51 4.37
CA ASP A 185 17.30 -4.75 3.65
C ASP A 185 17.82 -3.50 2.94
N ARG A 186 16.93 -2.56 2.61
CA ARG A 186 17.27 -1.26 2.02
C ARG A 186 17.38 -0.14 3.04
N GLU A 187 17.18 -0.44 4.33
CA GLU A 187 17.21 0.52 5.44
C GLU A 187 16.33 1.75 5.18
N LEU A 188 15.16 1.52 4.58
CA LEU A 188 14.23 2.60 4.29
C LEU A 188 13.44 2.96 5.55
N LEU A 189 13.09 4.23 5.66
CA LEU A 189 12.41 4.81 6.81
C LEU A 189 11.02 5.28 6.39
N PRO A 190 9.97 4.46 6.57
CA PRO A 190 8.59 4.90 6.35
C PRO A 190 8.27 6.17 7.15
N GLY A 191 7.52 7.09 6.56
CA GLY A 191 7.22 8.40 7.13
C GLY A 191 8.26 9.48 6.83
N MET A 192 9.49 9.11 6.47
CA MET A 192 10.54 10.08 6.14
C MET A 192 10.39 10.65 4.72
N ILE A 193 11.14 11.72 4.47
CA ILE A 193 11.13 12.46 3.22
C ILE A 193 12.21 11.90 2.29
N TYR A 194 11.81 11.51 1.08
CA TYR A 194 12.68 11.03 0.02
C TYR A 194 12.53 11.89 -1.23
N GLU A 195 13.56 11.92 -2.05
CA GLU A 195 13.52 12.49 -3.40
C GLU A 195 13.90 11.41 -4.41
N VAL A 196 13.36 11.49 -5.63
CA VAL A 196 13.84 10.66 -6.73
C VAL A 196 14.81 11.49 -7.53
N LYS A 197 16.06 11.03 -7.66
CA LYS A 197 17.12 11.66 -8.45
C LYS A 197 17.66 10.64 -9.44
N ASP A 198 17.53 10.94 -10.73
CA ASP A 198 17.92 10.02 -11.82
C ASP A 198 17.36 8.61 -11.63
N SER A 199 16.06 8.54 -11.30
CA SER A 199 15.31 7.32 -10.99
C SER A 199 15.71 6.60 -9.69
N LYS A 200 16.68 7.10 -8.93
CA LYS A 200 17.08 6.53 -7.63
C LYS A 200 16.35 7.21 -6.49
N LEU A 201 15.86 6.41 -5.55
CA LEU A 201 15.26 6.92 -4.32
C LEU A 201 16.36 7.29 -3.33
N VAL A 202 16.35 8.54 -2.85
CA VAL A 202 17.38 9.10 -1.97
C VAL A 202 16.70 9.77 -0.78
N LEU A 203 17.19 9.51 0.44
CA LEU A 203 16.67 10.18 1.64
C LEU A 203 17.00 11.67 1.56
N LYS A 204 15.99 12.52 1.77
CA LYS A 204 16.18 13.97 1.77
C LYS A 204 16.86 14.39 3.07
N ASN A 205 18.03 15.01 2.95
CA ASN A 205 18.70 15.66 4.07
C ASN A 205 18.19 17.11 4.24
N MET A 206 17.74 17.45 5.44
CA MET A 206 17.33 18.81 5.82
C MET A 206 18.34 19.40 6.80
N GLU A 207 19.18 20.33 6.34
CA GLU A 207 20.35 20.80 7.09
C GLU A 207 20.03 21.32 8.50
N GLU A 208 18.93 22.05 8.66
CA GLU A 208 18.50 22.58 9.96
C GLU A 208 18.09 21.46 10.93
N THR A 209 17.28 20.52 10.46
CA THR A 209 16.87 19.34 11.24
C THR A 209 18.06 18.46 11.60
N GLU A 210 19.01 18.28 10.67
CA GLU A 210 20.21 17.48 10.91
C GLU A 210 21.16 18.12 11.95
N LYS A 211 21.15 19.45 12.09
CA LYS A 211 21.86 20.13 13.19
C LYS A 211 21.25 19.76 14.55
N ILE A 212 19.92 19.68 14.64
CA ILE A 212 19.21 19.28 15.86
C ILE A 212 19.49 17.80 16.17
N VAL A 213 19.40 16.92 15.17
CA VAL A 213 19.73 15.49 15.32
C VAL A 213 21.14 15.31 15.90
N LYS A 214 22.12 16.05 15.38
CA LYS A 214 23.50 16.03 15.91
C LYS A 214 23.62 16.54 17.34
N GLN A 215 22.83 17.54 17.73
CA GLN A 215 22.79 18.02 19.12
C GLN A 215 22.21 16.94 20.06
N ILE A 216 21.16 16.23 19.62
CA ILE A 216 20.59 15.10 20.36
C ILE A 216 21.64 14.00 20.51
N GLN A 217 22.29 13.57 19.42
CA GLN A 217 23.35 12.56 19.47
C GLN A 217 24.47 12.95 20.44
N LYS A 218 24.90 14.22 20.40
CA LYS A 218 25.94 14.74 21.31
C LYS A 218 25.51 14.69 22.78
N THR A 219 24.22 14.85 23.08
CA THR A 219 23.71 14.73 24.46
C THR A 219 23.90 13.32 25.02
N PHE A 220 24.03 12.32 24.15
CA PHE A 220 24.24 10.93 24.49
C PHE A 220 25.63 10.43 24.10
N GLU A 221 26.65 11.29 24.01
CA GLU A 221 27.97 10.93 23.45
C GLU A 221 28.66 9.72 24.11
N ASP A 222 28.36 9.45 25.38
CA ASP A 222 28.87 8.30 26.14
C ASP A 222 28.16 6.97 25.81
N ALA A 223 27.07 7.00 25.03
CA ALA A 223 26.33 5.81 24.66
C ALA A 223 27.12 4.89 23.71
N PRO A 224 26.98 3.56 23.81
CA PRO A 224 27.58 2.62 22.87
C PRO A 224 27.23 2.93 21.41
N ASN A 225 28.11 2.55 20.48
CA ASN A 225 27.91 2.78 19.03
C ASN A 225 26.58 2.22 18.50
N GLU A 226 26.12 1.09 19.03
CA GLU A 226 24.82 0.51 18.65
C GLU A 226 23.66 1.42 19.09
N GLU A 227 23.70 1.93 20.32
CA GLU A 227 22.70 2.87 20.82
C GLU A 227 22.73 4.19 20.05
N GLN A 228 23.91 4.67 19.64
CA GLN A 228 24.05 5.86 18.81
C GLN A 228 23.30 5.77 17.48
N GLN A 229 23.28 4.58 16.85
CA GLN A 229 22.52 4.35 15.61
C GLN A 229 21.01 4.48 15.85
N PHE A 230 20.51 3.89 16.94
CA PHE A 230 19.10 4.01 17.30
C PHE A 230 18.74 5.45 17.67
N ILE A 231 19.58 6.15 18.43
CA ILE A 231 19.38 7.55 18.79
C ILE A 231 19.26 8.40 17.52
N GLU A 232 20.16 8.22 16.53
CA GLU A 232 20.08 8.93 15.26
C GLU A 232 18.77 8.66 14.52
N GLN A 233 18.41 7.38 14.37
CA GLN A 233 17.21 6.97 13.65
C GLN A 233 15.94 7.56 14.29
N TRP A 234 15.83 7.51 15.62
CA TRP A 234 14.67 8.00 16.35
C TRP A 234 14.63 9.53 16.36
N ALA A 235 15.78 10.19 16.55
CA ALA A 235 15.86 11.65 16.46
C ALA A 235 15.42 12.14 15.08
N LYS A 236 15.85 11.48 13.99
CA LYS A 236 15.37 11.78 12.64
C LYS A 236 13.85 11.66 12.51
N LEU A 237 13.26 10.57 12.98
CA LEU A 237 11.81 10.34 12.90
C LEU A 237 11.00 11.38 13.72
N LEU A 238 11.55 11.87 14.83
CA LEU A 238 10.88 12.82 15.71
C LEU A 238 11.04 14.28 15.26
N GLU A 239 12.20 14.64 14.72
CA GLU A 239 12.55 16.02 14.36
C GLU A 239 12.21 16.38 12.90
N TYR A 240 12.11 15.39 12.00
CA TYR A 240 11.68 15.67 10.64
C TYR A 240 10.20 16.10 10.59
N PRO A 241 9.85 17.08 9.75
CA PRO A 241 8.50 17.65 9.74
C PRO A 241 7.48 16.65 9.20
N ALA A 242 6.38 16.47 9.92
CA ALA A 242 5.24 15.70 9.42
C ALA A 242 4.52 16.44 8.27
N PRO A 243 4.07 15.73 7.22
CA PRO A 243 3.31 16.36 6.15
C PRO A 243 1.90 16.74 6.61
N LYS A 244 1.36 17.79 5.99
CA LYS A 244 -0.09 18.00 5.98
C LYS A 244 -0.66 17.20 4.81
N PHE A 245 -1.42 16.15 5.13
CA PHE A 245 -2.03 15.30 4.10
C PHE A 245 -3.29 15.94 3.54
N LEU A 246 -3.36 16.04 2.21
CA LEU A 246 -4.63 16.28 1.52
C LEU A 246 -5.49 15.02 1.62
N CYS A 247 -6.49 15.03 2.48
CA CYS A 247 -7.43 13.93 2.68
C CYS A 247 -8.88 14.38 2.62
N VAL A 248 -9.77 13.41 2.39
CA VAL A 248 -11.22 13.56 2.49
C VAL A 248 -11.79 12.47 3.40
N ALA A 249 -12.61 12.86 4.37
CA ALA A 249 -13.46 11.93 5.09
C ALA A 249 -14.74 11.68 4.29
N LEU A 250 -15.12 10.43 4.13
CA LEU A 250 -16.32 9.99 3.42
C LEU A 250 -17.19 9.15 4.36
N ASP A 251 -18.46 9.49 4.41
CA ASP A 251 -19.50 8.73 5.10
C ASP A 251 -20.73 8.60 4.19
N ILE A 252 -21.44 7.47 4.27
CA ILE A 252 -22.61 7.21 3.42
C ILE A 252 -23.81 6.76 4.24
N GLU A 253 -25.00 7.13 3.76
CA GLU A 253 -26.24 6.61 4.29
C GLU A 253 -26.92 5.73 3.25
N VAL A 254 -27.39 4.57 3.68
CA VAL A 254 -28.07 3.59 2.83
C VAL A 254 -29.52 3.48 3.28
N TYR A 255 -30.43 3.52 2.32
CA TYR A 255 -31.84 3.31 2.59
C TYR A 255 -32.04 1.96 3.29
N THR A 256 -32.78 1.97 4.40
CA THR A 256 -33.05 0.75 5.15
C THR A 256 -34.55 0.66 5.45
N PRO A 257 -35.27 -0.35 4.92
CA PRO A 257 -36.72 -0.48 5.15
C PRO A 257 -37.06 -0.88 6.60
N ILE A 258 -36.12 -1.53 7.30
CA ILE A 258 -36.26 -1.94 8.70
C ILE A 258 -35.18 -1.22 9.51
N PRO A 259 -35.52 -0.19 10.32
CA PRO A 259 -34.53 0.68 10.98
C PRO A 259 -33.46 -0.03 11.82
N THR A 260 -33.77 -1.22 12.35
CA THR A 260 -32.88 -2.00 13.21
C THR A 260 -31.96 -2.97 12.45
N ARG A 261 -32.04 -3.01 11.12
CA ARG A 261 -31.30 -3.98 10.29
C ARG A 261 -30.20 -3.27 9.51
N MET A 262 -28.95 -3.62 9.78
CA MET A 262 -27.83 -3.16 8.97
C MET A 262 -27.86 -3.85 7.58
N PRO A 263 -27.77 -3.11 6.47
CA PRO A 263 -27.71 -3.69 5.13
C PRO A 263 -26.39 -4.47 4.90
N ASP A 264 -26.43 -5.54 4.11
CA ASP A 264 -25.21 -6.28 3.73
C ASP A 264 -24.55 -5.59 2.51
N PRO A 265 -23.33 -5.03 2.63
CA PRO A 265 -22.66 -4.34 1.52
C PRO A 265 -22.25 -5.29 0.38
N ARG A 266 -22.23 -6.61 0.59
CA ARG A 266 -21.95 -7.60 -0.47
C ARG A 266 -23.16 -7.86 -1.35
N GLU A 267 -24.36 -7.75 -0.78
CA GLU A 267 -25.61 -7.83 -1.52
C GLU A 267 -25.97 -6.47 -2.14
N ALA A 268 -25.71 -5.38 -1.40
CA ALA A 268 -26.00 -4.00 -1.80
C ALA A 268 -27.45 -3.83 -2.33
N ALA A 269 -28.41 -4.46 -1.63
CA ALA A 269 -29.80 -4.56 -2.08
C ALA A 269 -30.60 -3.24 -1.98
N TYR A 270 -30.06 -2.24 -1.29
CA TYR A 270 -30.71 -0.95 -1.06
C TYR A 270 -29.80 0.19 -1.50
N GLN A 271 -30.43 1.30 -1.90
CA GLN A 271 -29.75 2.43 -2.49
C GLN A 271 -28.97 3.25 -1.47
N VAL A 272 -27.80 3.73 -1.87
CA VAL A 272 -27.12 4.84 -1.21
C VAL A 272 -27.96 6.10 -1.42
N VAL A 273 -28.44 6.68 -0.31
CA VAL A 273 -29.32 7.85 -0.34
C VAL A 273 -28.58 9.15 -0.03
N CYS A 274 -27.42 9.06 0.60
CA CYS A 274 -26.59 10.20 0.97
C CYS A 274 -25.11 9.79 0.94
N ALA A 275 -24.25 10.74 0.56
CA ALA A 275 -22.82 10.67 0.82
C ALA A 275 -22.32 12.02 1.32
N SER A 276 -21.67 12.03 2.48
CA SER A 276 -21.07 13.22 3.08
C SER A 276 -19.56 13.20 2.87
N LEU A 277 -19.00 14.32 2.41
CA LEU A 277 -17.57 14.50 2.21
C LEU A 277 -17.05 15.70 2.99
N TYR A 278 -15.97 15.47 3.74
CA TYR A 278 -15.26 16.51 4.48
C TYR A 278 -13.77 16.53 4.13
N GLY A 279 -13.36 17.50 3.34
CA GLY A 279 -11.99 17.69 2.88
C GLY A 279 -11.14 18.47 3.89
N SER A 280 -9.89 18.05 4.04
CA SER A 280 -8.84 18.77 4.80
C SER A 280 -8.52 20.17 4.23
N ASP A 281 -8.91 20.43 2.99
CA ASP A 281 -8.84 21.73 2.31
C ASP A 281 -10.06 22.62 2.60
N GLY A 282 -10.95 22.20 3.50
CA GLY A 282 -12.14 22.93 3.91
C GLY A 282 -13.38 22.65 3.08
N GLN A 283 -13.31 21.78 2.06
CA GLN A 283 -14.50 21.41 1.29
C GLN A 283 -15.48 20.60 2.14
N LYS A 284 -16.74 21.06 2.22
CA LYS A 284 -17.84 20.38 2.93
C LYS A 284 -18.97 20.11 1.95
N LYS A 285 -19.27 18.84 1.68
CA LYS A 285 -20.29 18.46 0.71
C LYS A 285 -21.21 17.37 1.23
N VAL A 286 -22.47 17.45 0.85
CA VAL A 286 -23.46 16.39 1.05
C VAL A 286 -24.13 16.13 -0.30
N LEU A 287 -24.01 14.91 -0.78
CA LEU A 287 -24.58 14.44 -2.04
C LEU A 287 -25.85 13.64 -1.71
N LEU A 288 -27.02 14.10 -2.11
CA LEU A 288 -28.31 13.49 -1.79
C LEU A 288 -28.97 12.87 -3.01
N LEU A 289 -29.56 11.70 -2.82
CA LEU A 289 -30.41 11.05 -3.82
C LEU A 289 -31.83 11.63 -3.76
N GLU A 290 -32.31 12.13 -4.89
CA GLU A 290 -33.72 12.47 -5.07
C GLU A 290 -34.55 11.19 -5.10
N ARG A 291 -35.59 11.13 -4.26
CA ARG A 291 -36.47 9.96 -4.13
C ARG A 291 -37.90 10.34 -4.43
N GLU A 292 -38.54 9.56 -5.28
CA GLU A 292 -39.93 9.77 -5.66
C GLU A 292 -40.86 9.70 -4.43
N GLY A 293 -41.79 10.66 -4.32
CA GLY A 293 -42.74 10.73 -3.21
C GLY A 293 -42.17 11.22 -1.87
N VAL A 294 -40.87 11.54 -1.79
CA VAL A 294 -40.25 12.10 -0.60
C VAL A 294 -40.15 13.62 -0.74
N ARG A 295 -40.79 14.35 0.18
CA ARG A 295 -40.69 15.83 0.23
C ARG A 295 -39.38 16.25 0.90
N GLU A 296 -38.89 17.41 0.51
CA GLU A 296 -37.75 18.04 1.17
C GLU A 296 -38.10 18.39 2.62
N GLY A 297 -37.17 18.11 3.53
CA GLY A 297 -37.29 18.47 4.95
C GLY A 297 -36.99 19.95 5.20
N THR A 298 -37.26 20.40 6.42
CA THR A 298 -36.98 21.78 6.87
C THR A 298 -35.59 21.95 7.49
N GLU A 299 -34.88 20.84 7.69
CA GLU A 299 -33.53 20.86 8.25
C GLU A 299 -32.54 21.25 7.16
N HIS A 300 -31.71 22.24 7.46
CA HIS A 300 -30.69 22.73 6.55
C HIS A 300 -29.31 22.56 7.18
N PRO A 301 -28.32 22.07 6.42
CA PRO A 301 -26.96 22.00 6.92
C PRO A 301 -26.40 23.43 7.14
N PRO A 302 -25.29 23.57 7.87
CA PRO A 302 -24.59 24.84 8.01
C PRO A 302 -24.31 25.49 6.64
N ALA A 303 -24.30 26.83 6.60
CA ALA A 303 -24.22 27.60 5.35
C ALA A 303 -22.94 27.35 4.52
N ASP A 304 -21.89 26.81 5.14
CA ASP A 304 -20.63 26.45 4.50
C ASP A 304 -20.61 25.01 3.94
N VAL A 305 -21.71 24.27 4.06
CA VAL A 305 -21.90 22.94 3.48
C VAL A 305 -22.64 23.05 2.15
N VAL A 306 -22.03 22.50 1.09
CA VAL A 306 -22.65 22.44 -0.23
C VAL A 306 -23.53 21.20 -0.34
N LEU A 307 -24.83 21.40 -0.55
CA LEU A 307 -25.80 20.34 -0.76
C LEU A 307 -26.04 20.15 -2.27
N GLU A 308 -25.79 18.95 -2.78
CA GLU A 308 -25.98 18.60 -4.21
C GLU A 308 -26.98 17.45 -4.33
N TYR A 309 -28.05 17.65 -5.10
CA TYR A 309 -29.09 16.63 -5.34
C TYR A 309 -28.83 15.89 -6.66
N PHE A 310 -29.09 14.58 -6.65
CA PHE A 310 -28.87 13.70 -7.78
C PHE A 310 -30.15 12.92 -8.11
N PRO A 311 -30.59 12.89 -9.38
CA PRO A 311 -31.83 12.22 -9.78
C PRO A 311 -31.70 10.68 -9.86
N SER A 312 -30.48 10.14 -9.71
CA SER A 312 -30.25 8.70 -9.67
C SER A 312 -29.01 8.35 -8.84
N GLU A 313 -29.02 7.16 -8.25
CA GLU A 313 -27.92 6.64 -7.43
C GLU A 313 -26.62 6.51 -8.25
N GLU A 314 -26.73 6.11 -9.52
CA GLU A 314 -25.57 6.04 -10.42
C GLU A 314 -24.84 7.39 -10.50
N LYS A 315 -25.59 8.50 -10.66
CA LYS A 315 -25.00 9.84 -10.75
C LYS A 315 -24.39 10.28 -9.42
N LEU A 316 -25.05 9.97 -8.30
CA LEU A 316 -24.51 10.21 -6.96
C LEU A 316 -23.18 9.48 -6.77
N ILE A 317 -23.12 8.17 -7.06
CA ILE A 317 -21.91 7.36 -6.93
C ILE A 317 -20.80 7.86 -7.86
N ARG A 318 -21.12 8.27 -9.10
CA ARG A 318 -20.15 8.89 -10.02
C ARG A 318 -19.59 10.20 -9.46
N ALA A 319 -20.41 11.01 -8.79
CA ALA A 319 -19.96 12.24 -8.14
C ALA A 319 -19.03 11.92 -6.95
N VAL A 320 -19.34 10.90 -6.14
CA VAL A 320 -18.44 10.40 -5.08
C VAL A 320 -17.09 10.01 -5.68
N PHE A 321 -17.03 9.15 -6.70
CA PHE A 321 -15.76 8.78 -7.35
C PHE A 321 -15.03 9.99 -7.95
N GLY A 322 -15.76 10.95 -8.51
CA GLY A 322 -15.20 12.20 -9.01
C GLY A 322 -14.50 13.00 -7.92
N ALA A 323 -15.11 13.09 -6.74
CA ALA A 323 -14.51 13.74 -5.57
C ALA A 323 -13.30 12.97 -5.08
N LEU A 324 -13.40 11.64 -4.86
CA LEU A 324 -12.31 10.80 -4.37
C LEU A 324 -11.07 10.83 -5.26
N TRP A 325 -11.24 11.01 -6.57
CA TRP A 325 -10.12 11.14 -7.51
C TRP A 325 -9.22 12.36 -7.25
N SER A 326 -9.72 13.35 -6.51
CA SER A 326 -8.99 14.58 -6.18
C SER A 326 -8.18 14.46 -4.89
N TYR A 327 -8.40 13.41 -4.08
CA TYR A 327 -7.77 13.24 -2.78
C TYR A 327 -6.87 11.99 -2.74
N PRO A 328 -5.59 12.12 -2.36
CA PRO A 328 -4.69 10.97 -2.25
C PRO A 328 -5.02 10.06 -1.06
N PHE A 329 -5.70 10.58 -0.03
CA PHE A 329 -6.11 9.84 1.15
C PHE A 329 -7.60 9.96 1.39
N VAL A 330 -8.25 8.81 1.61
CA VAL A 330 -9.67 8.72 1.95
C VAL A 330 -9.78 8.15 3.35
N ILE A 331 -10.54 8.81 4.21
CA ILE A 331 -10.79 8.42 5.60
C ILE A 331 -12.25 7.98 5.69
N THR A 332 -12.50 6.80 6.23
CA THR A 332 -13.85 6.26 6.48
C THR A 332 -13.87 5.65 7.88
N PHE A 333 -15.05 5.37 8.43
CA PHE A 333 -15.19 4.69 9.72
C PHE A 333 -16.12 3.47 9.61
#